data_AF-A0A6A6LWE4-F1
#
_entry.id   AF-A0A6A6LWE4-F1
#
_cell.length_a   1.000
_cell.length_b   1.000
_cell.length_c   1.000
_cell.angle_alpha   90.00
_cell.angle_beta   90.00
_cell.angle_gamma   90.00
#
_symmetry.space_group_name_H-M   'P 1'
#
loop_
_entity.id
_entity.type
_entity.pdbx_description
1 polymer ?
#
loop_
_entity_poly.entity_id
_entity_poly.type
_entity_poly.pdbx_seq_one_letter_code
_entity_poly.pdbx_strand_id
1 'polypeptide(L)'
;MSLFKRLMPTKQVLVDAVKHFRGSSLCFLHSAPDGHVELHSQEQEVVIALGSNVGNRLHNFNQALHLMKKSGITITRHGCLYETAPANVTDQPHFLNSVVRAVTKLGPHELLGVLEKIEKDIGRTDGIRYGPRPIDLDILFYGKFGINSDQLTVPYERIWERPFVMAPLMDLLGLDVENDTVAYWHSLSIHSDGLFESWEKLGGEYLIGKEEMKRVLLVGNHLWVGRKRLM
;
A
#
# COMPACT_ATOMS: atom_id res chain seq x y z
N MET A 1 16.36 -10.46 -58.48
CA MET A 1 15.82 -9.23 -57.85
C MET A 1 16.90 -8.69 -56.92
N SER A 2 17.61 -7.65 -57.35
CA SER A 2 18.84 -7.14 -56.73
C SER A 2 18.68 -5.64 -56.46
N LEU A 3 19.11 -5.24 -55.25
CA LEU A 3 19.69 -3.95 -54.83
C LEU A 3 19.02 -2.63 -55.29
N PHE A 4 18.65 -1.74 -54.36
CA PHE A 4 19.37 -0.47 -54.14
C PHE A 4 18.82 0.37 -52.96
N LYS A 5 19.75 1.17 -52.43
CA LYS A 5 19.80 2.03 -51.23
C LYS A 5 18.75 3.15 -51.07
N ARG A 6 18.52 3.49 -49.78
CA ARG A 6 18.37 4.82 -49.11
C ARG A 6 18.14 6.06 -49.98
N LEU A 7 17.25 6.95 -49.53
CA LEU A 7 17.46 8.40 -49.41
C LEU A 7 16.37 9.08 -48.54
N MET A 8 16.80 9.99 -47.66
CA MET A 8 16.00 10.98 -46.92
C MET A 8 15.65 12.18 -47.83
N PRO A 9 14.65 13.00 -47.46
CA PRO A 9 14.86 14.46 -47.41
C PRO A 9 14.19 15.11 -46.16
N THR A 10 14.88 15.94 -45.35
CA THR A 10 15.18 17.40 -45.42
C THR A 10 14.16 18.32 -44.72
N LYS A 11 14.67 19.23 -43.87
CA LYS A 11 14.01 20.29 -43.09
C LYS A 11 13.62 21.51 -43.94
N GLN A 12 12.54 22.23 -43.59
CA GLN A 12 12.42 23.72 -43.54
C GLN A 12 11.01 24.10 -42.98
N VAL A 13 10.85 24.79 -41.83
CA VAL A 13 10.86 26.25 -41.52
C VAL A 13 9.57 27.02 -41.87
N LEU A 14 8.91 27.61 -40.86
CA LEU A 14 8.34 28.99 -40.72
C LEU A 14 7.51 29.06 -39.41
N VAL A 15 7.29 30.15 -38.64
CA VAL A 15 8.05 31.28 -38.04
C VAL A 15 6.99 32.16 -37.31
N ASP A 16 7.36 32.72 -36.14
CA ASP A 16 6.83 33.89 -35.38
C ASP A 16 5.37 33.93 -34.83
N ALA A 17 4.98 34.64 -33.75
CA ALA A 17 5.51 35.79 -32.98
C ALA A 17 4.98 35.78 -31.52
N VAL A 18 5.78 35.98 -30.46
CA VAL A 18 6.14 37.23 -29.71
C VAL A 18 5.00 38.10 -29.15
N LYS A 19 5.01 38.31 -27.81
CA LYS A 19 4.72 39.57 -27.06
C LYS A 19 5.22 39.42 -25.61
N HIS A 20 6.44 39.84 -25.26
CA HIS A 20 6.84 41.13 -24.67
C HIS A 20 5.97 41.64 -23.50
N PHE A 21 6.53 41.60 -22.28
CA PHE A 21 6.32 42.63 -21.26
C PHE A 21 7.62 42.84 -20.48
N ARG A 22 8.12 44.08 -20.49
CA ARG A 22 9.28 44.56 -19.71
C ARG A 22 8.79 45.11 -18.38
N GLY A 23 9.48 44.76 -17.30
CA GLY A 23 9.37 45.42 -16.00
C GLY A 23 10.64 45.13 -15.19
N SER A 24 11.54 46.11 -15.15
CA SER A 24 12.77 46.08 -14.35
C SER A 24 12.45 46.50 -12.91
N SER A 25 12.83 45.69 -11.94
CA SER A 25 13.12 46.16 -10.58
C SER A 25 14.13 45.22 -9.94
N LEU A 26 15.35 45.72 -9.77
CA LEU A 26 16.42 45.10 -8.97
C LEU A 26 15.97 45.05 -7.50
N CYS A 27 15.94 43.86 -6.90
CA CYS A 27 15.95 43.70 -5.45
C CYS A 27 16.78 42.47 -5.07
N PHE A 28 17.46 42.64 -3.94
CA PHE A 28 18.67 41.95 -3.52
C PHE A 28 18.48 40.45 -3.21
N LEU A 29 19.53 39.69 -3.49
CA LEU A 29 19.71 38.29 -3.09
C LEU A 29 19.56 38.13 -1.57
N HIS A 30 18.62 37.29 -1.16
CA HIS A 30 18.69 36.52 0.08
C HIS A 30 18.33 35.07 -0.27
N SER A 31 19.32 34.20 -0.23
CA SER A 31 19.15 32.76 -0.33
C SER A 31 18.54 32.23 0.97
N ALA A 32 17.27 31.83 0.92
CA ALA A 32 16.67 30.96 1.92
C ALA A 32 16.74 29.51 1.40
N PRO A 33 16.95 28.51 2.26
CA PRO A 33 17.15 27.13 1.82
C PRO A 33 15.86 26.55 1.24
N ASP A 34 16.03 25.81 0.15
CA ASP A 34 15.01 25.12 -0.63
C ASP A 34 14.14 24.20 0.25
N GLY A 35 12.99 24.71 0.68
CA GLY A 35 11.85 23.87 1.02
C GLY A 35 11.16 23.50 -0.28
N HIS A 36 11.49 22.34 -0.86
CA HIS A 36 10.67 21.72 -1.88
C HIS A 36 9.31 21.37 -1.23
N VAL A 37 8.35 22.29 -1.33
CA VAL A 37 6.94 21.96 -1.11
C VAL A 37 6.46 21.32 -2.41
N GLU A 38 6.65 20.00 -2.53
CA GLU A 38 5.97 19.23 -3.56
C GLU A 38 4.47 19.28 -3.29
N LEU A 39 3.77 20.14 -4.04
CA LEU A 39 2.33 20.08 -4.18
C LEU A 39 1.98 18.71 -4.81
N HIS A 40 1.74 17.69 -3.99
CA HIS A 40 1.26 16.37 -4.41
C HIS A 40 -0.18 16.49 -4.94
N SER A 41 -0.30 17.00 -6.16
CA SER A 41 -1.58 17.19 -6.87
C SER A 41 -2.05 15.93 -7.61
N GLN A 42 -1.20 14.90 -7.68
CA GLN A 42 -1.53 13.62 -8.31
C GLN A 42 -1.95 12.59 -7.28
N GLU A 43 -3.11 11.96 -7.51
CA GLU A 43 -3.54 10.80 -6.74
C GLU A 43 -2.49 9.71 -6.81
N GLN A 44 -2.08 9.22 -5.64
CA GLN A 44 -1.15 8.11 -5.49
C GLN A 44 -1.91 6.86 -5.13
N GLU A 45 -1.49 5.77 -5.75
CA GLU A 45 -1.96 4.45 -5.40
C GLU A 45 -1.20 3.93 -4.18
N VAL A 46 -1.93 3.36 -3.22
CA VAL A 46 -1.36 2.87 -1.97
C VAL A 46 -1.88 1.47 -1.67
N VAL A 47 -1.08 0.70 -0.94
CA VAL A 47 -1.51 -0.57 -0.36
C VAL A 47 -1.38 -0.48 1.14
N ILE A 48 -2.46 -0.80 1.84
CA ILE A 48 -2.54 -0.73 3.31
C ILE A 48 -2.91 -2.12 3.82
N ALA A 49 -2.15 -2.64 4.77
CA ALA A 49 -2.50 -3.84 5.52
C ALA A 49 -3.44 -3.50 6.67
N LEU A 50 -4.35 -4.42 6.98
CA LEU A 50 -5.28 -4.33 8.09
C LEU A 50 -5.14 -5.57 8.97
N GLY A 51 -5.05 -5.38 10.28
CA GLY A 51 -5.01 -6.47 11.27
C GLY A 51 -5.88 -6.18 12.48
N SER A 52 -6.67 -7.16 12.94
CA SER A 52 -7.54 -6.99 14.12
C SER A 52 -7.68 -8.29 14.92
N ASN A 53 -7.48 -8.24 16.24
CA ASN A 53 -7.72 -9.40 17.11
C ASN A 53 -8.50 -9.11 18.40
N VAL A 54 -8.88 -7.85 18.65
CA VAL A 54 -9.66 -7.46 19.84
C VAL A 54 -11.05 -6.96 19.43
N GLY A 55 -12.08 -7.40 20.16
CA GLY A 55 -13.47 -6.98 19.94
C GLY A 55 -14.06 -7.60 18.67
N ASN A 56 -14.99 -6.87 18.03
CA ASN A 56 -15.61 -7.32 16.79
C ASN A 56 -14.72 -6.98 15.59
N ARG A 57 -13.84 -7.93 15.22
CA ARG A 57 -12.82 -7.77 14.17
C ARG A 57 -13.38 -7.27 12.83
N LEU A 58 -14.51 -7.81 12.39
CA LEU A 58 -15.16 -7.41 11.14
C LEU A 58 -15.77 -6.00 11.23
N HIS A 59 -16.36 -5.66 12.38
CA HIS A 59 -16.85 -4.30 12.62
C HIS A 59 -15.71 -3.29 12.58
N ASN A 60 -14.58 -3.60 13.23
CA ASN A 60 -13.40 -2.73 13.25
C ASN A 60 -12.86 -2.51 11.82
N PHE A 61 -12.82 -3.55 10.98
CA PHE A 61 -12.47 -3.43 9.56
C PHE A 61 -13.42 -2.49 8.83
N ASN A 62 -14.74 -2.71 8.93
CA ASN A 62 -15.73 -1.87 8.26
C ASN A 62 -15.66 -0.40 8.72
N GLN A 63 -15.42 -0.16 10.01
CA GLN A 63 -15.24 1.17 10.56
C GLN A 63 -13.96 1.82 10.03
N ALA A 64 -12.84 1.09 9.96
CA ALA A 64 -11.58 1.58 9.40
C ALA A 64 -11.75 2.00 7.94
N LEU A 65 -12.36 1.16 7.11
CA LEU A 65 -12.61 1.47 5.68
C LEU A 65 -13.52 2.69 5.51
N HIS A 66 -14.54 2.83 6.37
CA HIS A 66 -15.43 4.00 6.37
C HIS A 66 -14.69 5.28 6.76
N LEU A 67 -13.84 5.23 7.78
CA LEU A 67 -13.04 6.38 8.21
C LEU A 67 -11.97 6.75 7.17
N MET A 68 -11.31 5.77 6.55
CA MET A 68 -10.39 5.98 5.43
C MET A 68 -11.07 6.74 4.29
N LYS A 69 -12.28 6.31 3.88
CA LYS A 69 -13.05 7.00 2.85
C LYS A 69 -13.35 8.45 3.22
N LYS A 70 -13.74 8.71 4.47
CA LYS A 70 -14.00 10.07 4.96
C LYS A 70 -12.75 10.95 4.98
N SER A 71 -11.57 10.33 5.13
CA SER A 71 -10.28 11.02 5.17
C SER A 71 -9.61 11.14 3.79
N GLY A 72 -10.32 10.87 2.69
CA GLY A 72 -9.76 11.03 1.34
C GLY A 72 -8.91 9.85 0.85
N ILE A 73 -9.13 8.65 1.42
CA ILE A 73 -8.51 7.40 0.97
C ILE A 73 -9.61 6.55 0.32
N THR A 74 -9.59 6.46 -1.01
CA THR A 74 -10.64 5.74 -1.76
C THR A 74 -10.18 4.32 -2.04
N ILE A 75 -10.81 3.34 -1.41
CA ILE A 75 -10.52 1.92 -1.62
C ILE A 75 -10.95 1.50 -3.03
N THR A 76 -10.03 0.93 -3.80
CA THR A 76 -10.25 0.46 -5.17
C THR A 76 -10.33 -1.06 -5.25
N ARG A 77 -9.66 -1.79 -4.36
CA ARG A 77 -9.73 -3.25 -4.28
C ARG A 77 -9.49 -3.73 -2.85
N HIS A 78 -10.12 -4.84 -2.49
CA HIS A 78 -9.93 -5.51 -1.21
C HIS A 78 -9.29 -6.88 -1.43
N GLY A 79 -8.31 -7.26 -0.61
CA GLY A 79 -7.69 -8.58 -0.60
C GLY A 79 -8.60 -9.61 0.07
N CYS A 80 -8.24 -10.89 0.06
CA CYS A 80 -8.99 -11.85 0.87
C CYS A 80 -8.77 -11.60 2.37
N LEU A 81 -9.71 -12.08 3.18
CA LEU A 81 -9.57 -12.10 4.63
C LEU A 81 -8.84 -13.38 5.05
N TYR A 82 -8.00 -13.26 6.07
CA TYR A 82 -7.28 -14.38 6.66
C TYR A 82 -7.42 -14.38 8.17
N GLU A 83 -7.76 -15.52 8.76
CA GLU A 83 -7.60 -15.73 10.19
C GLU A 83 -6.24 -16.36 10.45
N THR A 84 -5.42 -15.73 11.28
CA THR A 84 -4.05 -16.19 11.55
C THR A 84 -3.73 -16.21 13.04
N ALA A 85 -2.89 -17.15 13.44
CA ALA A 85 -2.29 -17.14 14.77
C ALA A 85 -1.39 -15.90 14.95
N PRO A 86 -1.23 -15.39 16.18
CA PRO A 86 -0.29 -14.31 16.47
C PRO A 86 1.17 -14.75 16.29
N ALA A 87 2.02 -13.90 15.70
CA ALA A 87 3.38 -14.27 15.31
C ALA A 87 4.47 -14.00 16.38
N ASN A 88 4.35 -12.89 17.13
CA ASN A 88 5.42 -12.45 18.05
C ASN A 88 5.08 -12.69 19.53
N VAL A 89 4.01 -12.06 20.02
CA VAL A 89 3.44 -12.36 21.34
C VAL A 89 2.35 -13.40 21.10
N THR A 90 2.53 -14.65 21.50
CA THR A 90 1.65 -15.73 21.04
C THR A 90 0.43 -15.98 21.92
N ASP A 91 0.48 -15.58 23.19
CA ASP A 91 -0.64 -15.69 24.13
C ASP A 91 -1.65 -14.56 23.93
N GLN A 92 -2.34 -14.59 22.79
CA GLN A 92 -3.40 -13.64 22.45
C GLN A 92 -4.37 -14.22 21.38
N PRO A 93 -5.55 -13.61 21.19
CA PRO A 93 -6.49 -14.07 20.18
C PRO A 93 -5.92 -14.04 18.75
N HIS A 94 -6.48 -14.89 17.89
CA HIS A 94 -6.17 -14.91 16.47
C HIS A 94 -6.54 -13.58 15.78
N PHE A 95 -5.69 -13.15 14.86
CA PHE A 95 -5.92 -11.98 14.04
C PHE A 95 -6.81 -12.30 12.86
N LEU A 96 -7.67 -11.35 12.49
CA LEU A 96 -8.19 -11.21 11.15
C LEU A 96 -7.27 -10.24 10.40
N ASN A 97 -6.68 -10.68 9.30
CA ASN A 97 -5.74 -9.91 8.49
C ASN A 97 -6.25 -9.77 7.05
N SER A 98 -5.94 -8.64 6.42
CA SER A 98 -6.18 -8.40 4.99
C SER A 98 -5.31 -7.25 4.49
N VAL A 99 -5.48 -6.91 3.22
CA VAL A 99 -4.90 -5.71 2.61
C VAL A 99 -5.94 -5.03 1.73
N VAL A 100 -5.77 -3.73 1.49
CA VAL A 100 -6.56 -2.98 0.51
C VAL A 100 -5.66 -2.20 -0.43
N ARG A 101 -6.10 -2.11 -1.69
CA ARG A 101 -5.58 -1.16 -2.68
C ARG A 101 -6.46 0.09 -2.60
N ALA A 102 -5.85 1.26 -2.60
CA ALA A 102 -6.56 2.53 -2.54
C ALA A 102 -5.86 3.61 -3.35
N VAL A 103 -6.55 4.72 -3.57
CA VAL A 103 -5.98 5.96 -4.11
C VAL A 103 -6.18 7.10 -3.13
N THR A 104 -5.19 8.00 -3.01
CA THR A 104 -5.25 9.16 -2.13
C THR A 104 -4.42 10.33 -2.67
N LYS A 105 -4.75 11.55 -2.25
CA LYS A 105 -3.93 12.75 -2.50
C LYS A 105 -3.07 13.15 -1.30
N LEU A 106 -3.26 12.47 -0.17
CA LEU A 106 -2.49 12.72 1.05
C LEU A 106 -1.03 12.36 0.79
N GLY A 107 -0.10 13.19 1.25
CA GLY A 107 1.33 12.83 1.26
C GLY A 107 1.59 11.60 2.15
N PRO A 108 2.74 10.92 2.02
CA PRO A 108 2.99 9.67 2.74
C PRO A 108 2.95 9.81 4.28
N HIS A 109 3.53 10.88 4.83
CA HIS A 109 3.48 11.17 6.27
C HIS A 109 2.10 11.62 6.74
N GLU A 110 1.34 12.31 5.89
CA GLU A 110 -0.04 12.70 6.17
C GLU A 110 -0.95 11.46 6.20
N LEU A 111 -0.77 10.55 5.24
CA LEU A 111 -1.43 9.25 5.23
C LEU A 111 -1.14 8.47 6.51
N LEU A 112 0.13 8.38 6.93
CA LEU A 112 0.51 7.74 8.19
C LEU A 112 -0.25 8.33 9.38
N GLY A 113 -0.24 9.66 9.53
CA GLY A 113 -0.93 10.34 10.62
C GLY A 113 -2.45 10.12 10.61
N VAL A 114 -3.07 10.07 9.41
CA VAL A 114 -4.49 9.74 9.26
C VAL A 114 -4.77 8.31 9.70
N LEU A 115 -3.94 7.33 9.31
CA LEU A 115 -4.12 5.93 9.69
C LEU A 115 -3.97 5.75 11.21
N GLU A 116 -2.94 6.32 11.83
CA GLU A 116 -2.77 6.30 13.29
C GLU A 116 -3.95 6.93 14.03
N LYS A 117 -4.52 8.02 13.48
CA LYS A 117 -5.73 8.63 14.04
C LYS A 117 -6.93 7.68 13.94
N ILE A 118 -7.12 7.00 12.81
CA ILE A 118 -8.19 6.02 12.63
C ILE A 118 -8.05 4.87 13.65
N GLU A 119 -6.84 4.38 13.87
CA GLU A 119 -6.59 3.35 14.89
C GLU A 119 -7.03 3.82 16.29
N LYS A 120 -6.65 5.05 16.68
CA LYS A 120 -7.04 5.66 17.95
C LYS A 120 -8.56 5.85 18.05
N ASP A 121 -9.20 6.31 16.98
CA ASP A 121 -10.66 6.52 16.93
C ASP A 121 -11.44 5.20 17.06
N ILE A 122 -10.86 4.07 16.63
CA ILE A 122 -11.43 2.71 16.78
C ILE A 122 -11.11 2.11 18.17
N GLY A 123 -10.25 2.75 18.94
CA GLY A 123 -9.96 2.40 20.33
C GLY A 123 -8.60 1.75 20.56
N ARG A 124 -7.64 1.88 19.62
CA ARG A 124 -6.26 1.49 19.89
C ARG A 124 -5.67 2.42 20.95
N THR A 125 -5.12 1.83 22.00
CA THR A 125 -4.39 2.52 23.07
C THR A 125 -2.95 2.04 23.12
N ASP A 126 -2.10 2.75 23.85
CA ASP A 126 -0.76 2.26 24.17
C ASP A 126 -0.85 0.91 24.89
N GLY A 127 0.10 0.03 24.61
CA GLY A 127 0.11 -1.32 25.12
C GLY A 127 1.43 -2.03 24.85
N ILE A 128 1.45 -3.34 25.08
CA ILE A 128 2.62 -4.17 24.82
C ILE A 128 2.93 -4.14 23.32
N ARG A 129 4.20 -3.97 22.96
CA ARG A 129 4.65 -4.08 21.56
C ARG A 129 4.23 -5.46 21.01
N TYR A 130 3.56 -5.46 19.85
CA TYR A 130 2.93 -6.65 19.23
C TYR A 130 1.80 -7.31 20.02
N GLY A 131 1.25 -6.64 21.03
CA GLY A 131 0.10 -7.11 21.80
C GLY A 131 -1.25 -6.96 21.07
N PRO A 132 -2.34 -7.36 21.74
CA PRO A 132 -3.70 -7.32 21.18
C PRO A 132 -4.11 -5.89 20.81
N ARG A 133 -4.84 -5.75 19.70
CA ARG A 133 -5.31 -4.45 19.19
C ARG A 133 -6.64 -4.56 18.46
N PRO A 134 -7.50 -3.53 18.55
CA PRO A 134 -8.76 -3.52 17.81
C PRO A 134 -8.54 -3.35 16.31
N ILE A 135 -7.53 -2.58 15.90
CA ILE A 135 -7.12 -2.44 14.50
C ILE A 135 -5.64 -2.02 14.40
N ASP A 136 -4.95 -2.52 13.38
CA ASP A 136 -3.60 -2.16 12.93
C ASP A 136 -3.67 -1.80 11.45
N LEU A 137 -3.10 -0.66 11.07
CA LEU A 137 -3.12 -0.12 9.70
C LEU A 137 -1.70 0.25 9.26
N ASP A 138 -1.09 -0.62 8.46
CA ASP A 138 0.30 -0.43 7.99
C ASP A 138 0.34 -0.06 6.50
N ILE A 139 1.08 1.00 6.14
CA ILE A 139 1.34 1.36 4.73
C ILE A 139 2.38 0.39 4.18
N LEU A 140 1.98 -0.47 3.23
CA LEU A 140 2.88 -1.41 2.58
C LEU A 140 3.61 -0.77 1.40
N PHE A 141 2.87 -0.03 0.57
CA PHE A 141 3.37 0.62 -0.64
C PHE A 141 2.71 1.98 -0.85
N TYR A 142 3.45 2.92 -1.45
CA TYR A 142 2.99 4.27 -1.76
C TYR A 142 3.51 4.71 -3.13
N GLY A 143 2.62 4.81 -4.11
CA GLY A 143 2.92 5.13 -5.51
C GLY A 143 4.10 4.33 -6.04
N LYS A 144 4.99 5.01 -6.75
CA LYS A 144 6.30 4.47 -7.16
C LYS A 144 7.43 5.08 -6.33
N PHE A 145 7.24 5.19 -5.02
CA PHE A 145 8.18 5.84 -4.12
C PHE A 145 8.73 4.87 -3.08
N GLY A 146 10.06 4.91 -2.92
CA GLY A 146 10.73 4.43 -1.73
C GLY A 146 10.81 5.58 -0.72
N ILE A 147 10.33 5.35 0.50
CA ILE A 147 10.36 6.33 1.58
C ILE A 147 11.23 5.75 2.70
N ASN A 148 12.18 6.53 3.18
CA ASN A 148 13.00 6.15 4.32
C ASN A 148 13.18 7.37 5.21
N SER A 149 12.55 7.34 6.38
CA SER A 149 12.58 8.38 7.39
C SER A 149 12.45 7.75 8.77
N ASP A 150 12.77 8.50 9.82
CA ASP A 150 12.68 8.01 11.20
C ASP A 150 11.29 7.52 11.61
N GLN A 151 10.23 7.99 10.92
CA GLN A 151 8.83 7.68 11.22
C GLN A 151 8.18 6.71 10.23
N LEU A 152 8.69 6.62 9.00
CA LEU A 152 8.05 5.88 7.92
C LEU A 152 9.07 5.27 6.97
N THR A 153 8.93 3.97 6.75
CA THR A 153 9.69 3.20 5.75
C THR A 153 8.71 2.53 4.79
N VAL A 154 8.86 2.82 3.49
CA VAL A 154 8.08 2.23 2.39
C VAL A 154 9.05 1.74 1.31
N PRO A 155 8.95 0.49 0.84
CA PRO A 155 8.00 -0.52 1.27
C PRO A 155 8.23 -0.94 2.72
N TYR A 156 7.17 -1.39 3.39
CA TYR A 156 7.29 -1.83 4.78
C TYR A 156 8.31 -2.98 4.89
N GLU A 157 9.31 -2.79 5.73
CA GLU A 157 10.53 -3.63 5.73
C GLU A 157 10.24 -5.11 6.00
N ARG A 158 9.19 -5.43 6.77
CA ARG A 158 8.85 -6.80 7.19
C ARG A 158 7.75 -7.45 6.36
N ILE A 159 7.37 -6.90 5.19
CA ILE A 159 6.39 -7.55 4.29
C ILE A 159 6.84 -8.98 3.98
N TRP A 160 8.11 -9.14 3.63
CA TRP A 160 8.72 -10.36 3.08
C TRP A 160 8.86 -11.52 4.08
N GLU A 161 8.64 -11.25 5.37
CA GLU A 161 8.80 -12.22 6.45
C GLU A 161 7.45 -12.64 7.05
N ARG A 162 6.35 -12.05 6.57
CA ARG A 162 5.03 -12.15 7.22
C ARG A 162 4.01 -12.79 6.27
N PRO A 163 3.77 -14.11 6.39
CA PRO A 163 2.77 -14.80 5.58
C PRO A 163 1.38 -14.15 5.64
N PHE A 164 0.97 -13.67 6.81
CA PHE A 164 -0.32 -13.00 7.03
C PHE A 164 -0.47 -11.64 6.33
N VAL A 165 0.64 -11.05 5.84
CA VAL A 165 0.64 -9.88 4.96
C VAL A 165 0.77 -10.30 3.50
N MET A 166 1.66 -11.25 3.21
CA MET A 166 1.97 -11.68 1.85
C MET A 166 0.80 -12.40 1.17
N ALA A 167 0.11 -13.33 1.83
CA ALA A 167 -1.00 -14.05 1.18
C ALA A 167 -2.15 -13.11 0.74
N PRO A 168 -2.69 -12.22 1.61
CA PRO A 168 -3.72 -11.29 1.15
C PRO A 168 -3.19 -10.30 0.10
N LEU A 169 -1.89 -9.95 0.13
CA LEU A 169 -1.26 -9.15 -0.92
C LEU A 169 -1.22 -9.89 -2.26
N MET A 170 -0.88 -11.19 -2.27
CA MET A 170 -0.88 -11.99 -3.51
C MET A 170 -2.28 -12.10 -4.09
N ASP A 171 -3.31 -12.28 -3.25
CA ASP A 171 -4.70 -12.25 -3.69
C ASP A 171 -5.14 -10.88 -4.25
N LEU A 172 -4.67 -9.81 -3.61
CA LEU A 172 -4.95 -8.44 -4.03
C LEU A 172 -4.28 -8.10 -5.36
N LEU A 173 -3.06 -8.58 -5.61
CA LEU A 173 -2.36 -8.33 -6.87
C LEU A 173 -2.90 -9.25 -7.97
N GLY A 174 -3.15 -10.53 -7.67
CA GLY A 174 -3.52 -11.53 -8.67
C GLY A 174 -2.47 -11.62 -9.78
N LEU A 175 -2.93 -11.77 -11.03
CA LEU A 175 -2.07 -11.79 -12.22
C LEU A 175 -1.81 -10.38 -12.80
N ASP A 176 -2.17 -9.32 -12.08
CA ASP A 176 -2.18 -7.92 -12.54
C ASP A 176 -0.76 -7.30 -12.59
N VAL A 177 0.22 -8.08 -13.05
CA VAL A 177 1.65 -7.73 -13.12
C VAL A 177 1.92 -6.69 -14.22
N GLU A 178 0.96 -6.45 -15.11
CA GLU A 178 1.10 -5.52 -16.24
C GLU A 178 0.95 -4.04 -15.84
N ASN A 179 0.52 -3.74 -14.60
CA ASN A 179 0.48 -2.36 -14.12
C ASN A 179 1.89 -1.90 -13.71
N ASP A 180 2.38 -0.80 -14.30
CA ASP A 180 3.72 -0.26 -14.00
C ASP A 180 3.97 -0.03 -12.49
N THR A 181 2.95 0.32 -11.71
CA THR A 181 3.07 0.51 -10.25
C THR A 181 3.31 -0.83 -9.55
N VAL A 182 2.59 -1.86 -9.95
CA VAL A 182 2.78 -3.23 -9.45
C VAL A 182 4.17 -3.72 -9.84
N ALA A 183 4.57 -3.55 -11.10
CA ALA A 183 5.92 -3.89 -11.56
C ALA A 183 7.01 -3.17 -10.75
N TYR A 184 6.79 -1.90 -10.40
CA TYR A 184 7.69 -1.18 -9.51
C TYR A 184 7.72 -1.76 -8.10
N TRP A 185 6.58 -2.08 -7.49
CA TRP A 185 6.54 -2.75 -6.18
C TRP A 185 7.25 -4.10 -6.19
N HIS A 186 7.13 -4.86 -7.27
CA HIS A 186 7.91 -6.09 -7.49
C HIS A 186 9.42 -5.80 -7.48
N SER A 187 9.87 -4.71 -8.12
CA SER A 187 11.28 -4.32 -8.16
C SER A 187 11.85 -3.87 -6.81
N LEU A 188 10.99 -3.45 -5.88
CA LEU A 188 11.37 -3.06 -4.51
C LEU A 188 11.52 -4.26 -3.56
N SER A 189 11.28 -5.48 -4.04
CA SER A 189 11.52 -6.70 -3.29
C SER A 189 12.99 -6.85 -2.89
N ILE A 190 13.23 -7.20 -1.62
CA ILE A 190 14.58 -7.50 -1.12
C ILE A 190 15.16 -8.74 -1.81
N HIS A 191 14.29 -9.65 -2.26
CA HIS A 191 14.70 -10.81 -3.05
C HIS A 191 14.71 -10.44 -4.54
N SER A 192 15.79 -10.84 -5.23
CA SER A 192 16.00 -10.64 -6.68
C SER A 192 14.85 -11.12 -7.57
N ASP A 193 14.04 -12.02 -7.02
CA ASP A 193 13.04 -12.80 -7.73
C ASP A 193 11.61 -12.21 -7.58
N GLY A 194 11.47 -11.10 -6.84
CA GLY A 194 10.22 -10.36 -6.68
C GLY A 194 9.26 -10.88 -5.60
N LEU A 195 8.06 -10.27 -5.53
CA LEU A 195 7.03 -10.57 -4.54
C LEU A 195 6.53 -12.02 -4.57
N PHE A 196 6.34 -12.60 -5.76
CA PHE A 196 5.79 -13.96 -5.91
C PHE A 196 6.77 -15.03 -5.41
N GLU A 197 8.04 -14.95 -5.82
CA GLU A 197 9.04 -15.90 -5.33
C GLU A 197 9.27 -15.75 -3.81
N SER A 198 9.20 -14.52 -3.30
CA SER A 198 9.26 -14.27 -1.85
C SER A 198 8.13 -14.99 -1.12
N TRP A 199 6.92 -15.01 -1.69
CA TRP A 199 5.78 -15.75 -1.14
C TRP A 199 6.01 -17.26 -1.18
N GLU A 200 6.48 -17.80 -2.30
CA GLU A 200 6.79 -19.22 -2.45
C GLU A 200 7.89 -19.68 -1.46
N LYS A 201 8.90 -18.84 -1.20
CA LYS A 201 9.95 -19.12 -0.20
C LYS A 201 9.43 -19.19 1.23
N LEU A 202 8.36 -18.46 1.56
CA LEU A 202 7.68 -18.59 2.85
C LEU A 202 6.84 -19.86 2.95
N GLY A 203 6.61 -20.56 1.83
CA GLY A 203 5.80 -21.78 1.74
C GLY A 203 4.55 -21.62 0.88
N GLY A 204 4.30 -20.43 0.32
CA GLY A 204 3.25 -20.21 -0.68
C GLY A 204 1.85 -20.64 -0.21
N GLU A 205 1.04 -21.07 -1.18
CA GLU A 205 -0.32 -21.56 -0.94
C GLU A 205 -0.37 -22.78 0.03
N TYR A 206 0.73 -23.52 0.21
CA TYR A 206 0.79 -24.65 1.13
C TYR A 206 0.66 -24.23 2.62
N LEU A 207 0.87 -22.95 2.94
CA LEU A 207 0.60 -22.44 4.29
C LEU A 207 -0.90 -22.28 4.57
N ILE A 208 -1.72 -22.08 3.53
CA ILE A 208 -3.13 -21.73 3.68
C ILE A 208 -3.95 -22.98 3.99
N GLY A 209 -4.78 -22.91 5.04
CA GLY A 209 -5.63 -24.01 5.50
C GLY A 209 -5.02 -24.82 6.65
N LYS A 210 -3.77 -24.54 7.03
CA LYS A 210 -3.16 -25.05 8.27
C LYS A 210 -3.74 -24.36 9.50
N GLU A 211 -3.44 -24.87 10.69
CA GLU A 211 -3.97 -24.31 11.94
C GLU A 211 -3.63 -22.81 12.12
N GLU A 212 -2.46 -22.41 11.65
CA GLU A 212 -1.90 -21.07 11.84
C GLU A 212 -2.43 -20.03 10.86
N MET A 213 -2.97 -20.41 9.70
CA MET A 213 -3.41 -19.47 8.67
C MET A 213 -4.53 -20.05 7.80
N LYS A 214 -5.69 -19.40 7.82
CA LYS A 214 -6.89 -19.84 7.11
C LYS A 214 -7.49 -18.70 6.30
N ARG A 215 -7.76 -18.93 5.01
CA ARG A 215 -8.54 -18.01 4.19
C ARG A 215 -9.98 -17.98 4.67
N VAL A 216 -10.54 -16.79 4.83
CA VAL A 216 -11.87 -16.54 5.40
C VAL A 216 -12.78 -15.96 4.33
N LEU A 217 -14.00 -16.51 4.23
CA LEU A 217 -15.06 -15.99 3.38
C LEU A 217 -16.06 -15.20 4.21
N LEU A 218 -16.39 -14.00 3.75
CA LEU A 218 -17.50 -13.21 4.29
C LEU A 218 -18.79 -13.60 3.57
N VAL A 219 -19.73 -14.18 4.31
CA VAL A 219 -21.07 -14.51 3.81
C VAL A 219 -22.09 -13.80 4.68
N GLY A 220 -22.72 -12.76 4.12
CA GLY A 220 -23.50 -11.80 4.91
C GLY A 220 -22.61 -11.08 5.92
N ASN A 221 -22.95 -11.17 7.21
CA ASN A 221 -22.16 -10.59 8.31
C ASN A 221 -21.34 -11.65 9.08
N HIS A 222 -21.13 -12.82 8.49
CA HIS A 222 -20.46 -13.93 9.14
C HIS A 222 -19.19 -14.33 8.41
N LEU A 223 -18.15 -14.65 9.19
CA LEU A 223 -16.87 -15.14 8.71
C LEU A 223 -16.87 -16.67 8.68
N TRP A 224 -16.37 -17.25 7.61
CA TRP A 224 -16.37 -18.71 7.39
C TRP A 224 -14.99 -19.21 6.98
N VAL A 225 -14.59 -20.36 7.52
CA VAL A 225 -13.46 -21.16 7.04
C VAL A 225 -14.00 -22.51 6.58
N GLY A 226 -13.96 -22.75 5.27
CA GLY A 226 -14.61 -23.93 4.68
C GLY A 226 -16.10 -23.97 5.03
N ARG A 227 -16.53 -25.04 5.72
CA ARG A 227 -17.93 -25.19 6.18
C ARG A 227 -18.17 -24.74 7.63
N LYS A 228 -17.16 -24.19 8.31
CA LYS A 228 -17.24 -23.78 9.72
C LYS A 228 -17.37 -22.25 9.82
N ARG A 229 -18.37 -21.79 10.57
CA ARG A 229 -18.53 -20.37 10.93
C ARG A 229 -17.55 -20.00 12.05
N LEU A 230 -16.83 -18.90 11.89
CA LEU A 230 -16.04 -18.29 12.96
C LEU A 230 -16.99 -17.51 13.89
N MET A 231 -16.77 -17.64 15.20
CA MET A 231 -17.51 -16.88 16.21
C MET A 231 -17.07 -15.43 16.24
#